data_AF-A0A212UFC7-F1
#
_entry.id   AF-A0A212UFC7-F1
#
_cell.length_a   1.000
_cell.length_b   1.000
_cell.length_c   1.000
_cell.angle_alpha   90.00
_cell.angle_beta   90.00
_cell.angle_gamma   90.00
#
_symmetry.space_group_name_H-M   'P 1'
#
loop_
_entity.id
_entity.type
_entity.pdbx_description
1 polymer ?
#
loop_
_entity_poly.entity_id
_entity_poly.type
_entity_poly.pdbx_seq_one_letter_code
_entity_poly.pdbx_strand_id
1 'polypeptide(L)'
;MRISHLILPALFVFGVSGHANAYLIDDGSSPDLIDVGGLDTFVGQTTTLSNSGQGTETTWASMITNTTLTFADKTEDAAFFIAEGAGNESIVAFKLNTSPSYFLVKDGNAGDGKHVLFKNELNMDWGVFNLLDYFDESKLNELTLSHLTEFEGDSVKVPEPGSLGLFSLGILGLIAARKKLIHRT
;
A
#
# COMPACT_ATOMS: atom_id res chain seq x y z
N MET A 1 1.01 51.95 4.29
CA MET A 1 0.07 50.80 4.17
C MET A 1 0.75 49.58 4.77
N ARG A 2 0.27 49.05 5.91
CA ARG A 2 0.94 47.98 6.66
C ARG A 2 0.60 46.61 6.06
N ILE A 3 1.58 45.93 5.48
CA ILE A 3 1.47 44.60 4.82
C ILE A 3 1.42 43.44 5.85
N SER A 4 1.41 43.73 7.16
CA SER A 4 1.67 42.75 8.22
C SER A 4 0.53 41.76 8.56
N HIS A 5 -0.60 41.78 7.86
CA HIS A 5 -1.80 41.01 8.27
C HIS A 5 -2.17 39.85 7.33
N LEU A 6 -1.38 39.59 6.28
CA LEU A 6 -1.63 38.52 5.30
C LEU A 6 -0.73 37.29 5.46
N ILE A 7 0.30 37.36 6.31
CA ILE A 7 1.29 36.28 6.45
C ILE A 7 0.84 35.21 7.46
N LEU A 8 0.01 35.57 8.44
CA LEU A 8 -0.35 34.68 9.55
C LEU A 8 -1.32 33.51 9.21
N PRO A 9 -2.33 33.64 8.32
CA PRO A 9 -3.19 32.50 7.97
C PRO A 9 -2.55 31.52 6.98
N ALA A 10 -1.49 31.93 6.26
CA ALA A 10 -0.78 31.05 5.31
C ALA A 10 0.11 30.01 6.01
N LEU A 11 0.62 30.30 7.21
CA LEU A 11 1.48 29.37 7.97
C LEU A 11 0.72 28.19 8.59
N PHE A 12 -0.60 28.28 8.79
CA PHE A 12 -1.38 27.21 9.44
C PHE A 12 -1.80 26.08 8.49
N VAL A 13 -1.63 26.27 7.17
CA VAL A 13 -2.12 25.33 6.14
C VAL A 13 -1.06 24.29 5.73
N PHE A 14 0.21 24.50 6.05
CA PHE A 14 1.30 23.56 5.69
C PHE A 14 1.54 22.43 6.70
N GLY A 15 0.76 22.35 7.78
CA GLY A 15 1.02 21.42 8.89
C GLY A 15 0.48 19.99 8.72
N VAL A 16 -0.32 19.71 7.68
CA VAL A 16 -0.99 18.41 7.52
C VAL A 16 -0.87 17.89 6.09
N SER A 17 0.36 17.87 5.55
CA SER A 17 0.68 17.01 4.42
C SER A 17 1.21 15.69 4.97
N GLY A 18 0.42 14.62 4.90
CA GLY A 18 0.92 13.27 5.15
C GLY A 18 2.03 12.95 4.14
N HIS A 19 3.16 12.46 4.64
CA HIS A 19 4.23 11.97 3.78
C HIS A 19 3.75 10.68 3.10
N ALA A 20 3.56 10.69 1.79
CA ALA A 20 3.43 9.47 1.00
C ALA A 20 4.85 9.07 0.58
N ASN A 21 5.36 7.98 1.17
CA ASN A 21 6.59 7.35 0.71
C ASN A 21 6.19 6.24 -0.27
N ALA A 22 6.76 6.30 -1.47
CA ALA A 22 6.63 5.26 -2.47
C ALA A 22 7.99 4.57 -2.64
N TYR A 23 7.95 3.26 -2.86
CA TYR A 23 9.08 2.44 -3.25
C TYR A 23 9.09 2.31 -4.76
N LEU A 24 10.30 2.15 -5.29
CA LEU A 24 10.55 1.97 -6.71
C LEU A 24 11.17 0.60 -6.90
N ILE A 25 10.86 -0.11 -7.99
CA ILE A 25 11.53 -1.36 -8.36
C ILE A 25 12.07 -1.28 -9.78
N ASP A 26 13.07 -2.12 -10.07
CA ASP A 26 13.47 -2.47 -11.42
C ASP A 26 13.02 -3.91 -11.71
N ASP A 27 12.06 -4.08 -12.63
CA ASP A 27 11.59 -5.40 -13.08
C ASP A 27 12.27 -5.86 -14.38
N GLY A 28 13.22 -5.08 -14.90
CA GLY A 28 13.93 -5.34 -16.15
C GLY A 28 13.08 -5.20 -17.41
N SER A 29 11.81 -4.80 -17.31
CA SER A 29 10.90 -4.66 -18.46
C SER A 29 10.94 -3.27 -19.12
N SER A 30 11.43 -2.27 -18.39
CA SER A 30 11.50 -0.87 -18.80
C SER A 30 12.84 -0.25 -18.35
N PRO A 31 13.38 0.74 -19.08
CA PRO A 31 14.52 1.53 -18.59
C PRO A 31 14.18 2.41 -17.38
N ASP A 32 12.89 2.64 -17.11
CA ASP A 32 12.40 3.45 -16.00
C ASP A 32 11.98 2.58 -14.81
N LEU A 33 12.28 3.03 -13.59
CA LEU A 33 11.83 2.37 -12.36
C LEU A 33 10.30 2.44 -12.23
N ILE A 34 9.71 1.38 -11.69
CA ILE A 34 8.26 1.26 -11.48
C ILE A 34 7.92 1.69 -10.06
N ASP A 35 6.97 2.62 -9.91
CA ASP A 35 6.37 2.99 -8.63
C ASP A 35 5.40 1.91 -8.15
N VAL A 36 5.73 1.28 -7.03
CA VAL A 36 4.95 0.19 -6.42
C VAL A 36 4.17 0.64 -5.19
N GLY A 37 4.14 1.94 -4.89
CA GLY A 37 3.49 2.46 -3.69
C GLY A 37 4.32 2.23 -2.42
N GLY A 38 3.69 2.33 -1.27
CA GLY A 38 4.34 2.17 0.05
C GLY A 38 4.11 0.79 0.66
N LEU A 39 4.59 0.60 1.89
CA LEU A 39 4.40 -0.65 2.64
C LEU A 39 2.92 -0.94 2.90
N ASP A 40 2.52 -2.18 2.66
CA ASP A 40 1.20 -2.68 2.99
C ASP A 40 1.04 -2.99 4.47
N THR A 41 -0.20 -2.88 4.93
CA THR A 41 -0.52 -3.01 6.35
C THR A 41 -0.59 -4.48 6.75
N PHE A 42 0.26 -4.89 7.69
CA PHE A 42 0.20 -6.22 8.30
C PHE A 42 -1.11 -6.43 9.05
N VAL A 43 -1.75 -7.58 8.81
CA VAL A 43 -3.03 -7.96 9.43
C VAL A 43 -2.85 -9.13 10.40
N GLY A 44 -2.09 -10.16 10.02
CA GLY A 44 -1.91 -11.33 10.87
C GLY A 44 -0.98 -12.39 10.27
N GLN A 45 -0.53 -13.33 11.10
CA GLN A 45 0.30 -14.46 10.65
C GLN A 45 -0.08 -15.76 11.37
N THR A 46 0.18 -16.90 10.74
CA THR A 46 0.00 -18.23 11.34
C THR A 46 0.91 -19.28 10.71
N THR A 47 1.26 -20.30 11.48
CA THR A 47 2.01 -21.48 11.05
C THR A 47 1.19 -22.77 11.14
N THR A 48 -0.07 -22.69 11.60
CA THR A 48 -0.87 -23.87 11.97
C THR A 48 -1.98 -24.19 10.96
N LEU A 49 -2.00 -23.54 9.79
CA LEU A 49 -2.97 -23.84 8.74
C LEU A 49 -2.62 -25.17 8.06
N SER A 50 -3.09 -26.26 8.65
CA SER A 50 -2.98 -27.60 8.09
C SER A 50 -3.84 -27.69 6.82
N ASN A 51 -3.23 -28.02 5.68
CA ASN A 51 -3.86 -28.00 4.35
C ASN A 51 -4.41 -26.61 3.94
N SER A 52 -3.49 -25.71 3.56
CA SER A 52 -3.73 -24.39 2.95
C SER A 52 -4.38 -24.47 1.56
N GLY A 53 -5.49 -25.19 1.44
CA GLY A 53 -6.38 -25.07 0.30
C GLY A 53 -7.07 -23.71 0.32
N GLN A 54 -7.46 -23.24 -0.85
CA GLN A 54 -8.17 -21.97 -1.06
C GLN A 54 -9.27 -21.68 0.00
N GLY A 55 -10.12 -22.67 0.29
CA GLY A 55 -11.21 -22.51 1.26
C GLY A 55 -10.72 -22.28 2.69
N THR A 56 -9.65 -22.96 3.11
CA THR A 56 -9.05 -22.82 4.44
C THR A 56 -8.41 -21.45 4.60
N GLU A 57 -7.64 -21.01 3.59
CA GLU A 57 -6.99 -19.70 3.57
C GLU A 57 -8.01 -18.56 3.59
N THR A 58 -9.06 -18.65 2.74
CA THR A 58 -10.13 -17.64 2.68
C THR A 58 -10.90 -17.54 4.00
N THR A 59 -11.19 -18.68 4.64
CA THR A 59 -11.90 -18.72 5.92
C THR A 59 -11.06 -18.10 7.03
N TRP A 60 -9.77 -18.43 7.08
CA TRP A 60 -8.85 -17.85 8.05
C TRP A 60 -8.68 -16.34 7.84
N ALA A 61 -8.45 -15.91 6.60
CA ALA A 61 -8.27 -14.50 6.28
C ALA A 61 -9.54 -13.69 6.63
N SER A 62 -10.72 -14.21 6.30
CA SER A 62 -12.00 -13.57 6.66
C SER A 62 -12.20 -13.46 8.17
N MET A 63 -11.76 -14.46 8.93
CA MET A 63 -11.84 -14.47 10.38
C MET A 63 -10.93 -13.39 11.00
N ILE A 64 -9.70 -13.25 10.51
CA ILE A 64 -8.74 -12.28 11.05
C ILE A 64 -9.13 -10.84 10.67
N THR A 65 -9.61 -10.61 9.45
CA THR A 65 -10.06 -9.27 9.00
C THR A 65 -11.44 -8.88 9.54
N ASN A 66 -12.15 -9.82 10.18
CA ASN A 66 -13.53 -9.64 10.62
C ASN A 66 -14.44 -9.15 9.47
N THR A 67 -14.15 -9.59 8.24
CA THR A 67 -14.84 -9.22 7.01
C THR A 67 -14.94 -10.45 6.12
N THR A 68 -16.01 -10.57 5.34
CA THR A 68 -16.14 -11.67 4.37
C THR A 68 -15.22 -11.41 3.19
N LEU A 69 -14.14 -12.18 3.07
CA LEU A 69 -13.26 -12.15 1.92
C LEU A 69 -13.67 -13.19 0.89
N THR A 70 -13.47 -12.87 -0.39
CA THR A 70 -13.66 -13.78 -1.51
C THR A 70 -12.32 -14.03 -2.17
N PHE A 71 -11.99 -15.29 -2.45
CA PHE A 71 -10.80 -15.62 -3.21
C PHE A 71 -10.84 -15.00 -4.60
N ALA A 72 -9.74 -14.36 -5.00
CA ALA A 72 -9.58 -13.74 -6.30
C ALA A 72 -8.71 -14.60 -7.22
N ASP A 73 -7.46 -14.81 -6.82
CA ASP A 73 -6.46 -15.54 -7.60
C ASP A 73 -5.39 -16.18 -6.70
N LYS A 74 -4.59 -17.06 -7.27
CA LYS A 74 -3.45 -17.68 -6.61
C LYS A 74 -2.28 -17.85 -7.57
N THR A 75 -1.14 -17.33 -7.15
CA THR A 75 0.13 -17.45 -7.86
C THR A 75 1.04 -18.43 -7.13
N GLU A 76 1.47 -19.46 -7.84
CA GLU A 76 2.46 -20.43 -7.40
C GLU A 76 3.87 -19.89 -7.73
N ASP A 77 4.87 -20.17 -6.89
CA ASP A 77 6.25 -19.72 -7.06
C ASP A 77 6.34 -18.20 -7.33
N ALA A 78 5.68 -17.42 -6.48
CA ALA A 78 5.59 -15.97 -6.61
C ALA A 78 6.99 -15.32 -6.48
N ALA A 79 7.52 -14.86 -7.61
CA ALA A 79 8.75 -14.08 -7.66
C ALA A 79 8.50 -12.66 -7.14
N PHE A 80 9.52 -12.06 -6.53
CA PHE A 80 9.46 -10.69 -6.05
C PHE A 80 10.69 -9.90 -6.49
N PHE A 81 10.54 -8.58 -6.48
CA PHE A 81 11.57 -7.60 -6.80
C PHE A 81 11.99 -6.89 -5.52
N ILE A 82 13.27 -6.58 -5.39
CA ILE A 82 13.78 -5.78 -4.27
C ILE A 82 13.53 -4.30 -4.61
N ALA A 83 13.05 -3.54 -3.63
CA ALA A 83 12.85 -2.11 -3.79
C ALA A 83 14.18 -1.37 -3.86
N GLU A 84 14.33 -0.58 -4.91
CA GLU A 84 15.45 0.32 -5.15
C GLU A 84 15.34 1.57 -4.26
N GLY A 85 16.49 2.04 -3.76
CA GLY A 85 16.58 3.33 -3.05
C GLY A 85 16.01 3.38 -1.63
N ALA A 86 15.49 2.27 -1.09
CA ALA A 86 14.97 2.20 0.29
C ALA A 86 16.06 2.24 1.38
N GLY A 87 17.35 2.10 1.00
CA GLY A 87 18.45 1.90 1.93
C GLY A 87 18.36 0.59 2.73
N ASN A 88 17.40 -0.27 2.40
CA ASN A 88 17.09 -1.51 3.08
C ASN A 88 16.72 -2.56 2.02
N GLU A 89 17.65 -3.49 1.75
CA GLU A 89 17.50 -4.56 0.75
C GLU A 89 16.41 -5.59 1.13
N SER A 90 15.72 -5.37 2.24
CA SER A 90 14.67 -6.22 2.78
C SER A 90 13.26 -5.86 2.30
N ILE A 91 13.06 -4.68 1.70
CA ILE A 91 11.76 -4.28 1.17
C ILE A 91 11.57 -4.92 -0.19
N VAL A 92 10.49 -5.68 -0.33
CA VAL A 92 10.19 -6.43 -1.55
C VAL A 92 8.81 -6.08 -2.06
N ALA A 93 8.65 -6.14 -3.38
CA ALA A 93 7.39 -5.98 -4.06
C ALA A 93 7.12 -7.14 -5.00
N PHE A 94 5.86 -7.55 -5.11
CA PHE A 94 5.42 -8.55 -6.08
C PHE A 94 4.18 -8.04 -6.80
N LYS A 95 4.02 -8.51 -8.04
CA LYS A 95 2.91 -8.10 -8.89
C LYS A 95 1.65 -8.86 -8.52
N LEU A 96 0.54 -8.15 -8.41
CA LEU A 96 -0.78 -8.70 -8.16
C LEU A 96 -1.58 -8.76 -9.46
N ASN A 97 -2.39 -9.81 -9.64
CA ASN A 97 -3.12 -10.05 -10.88
C ASN A 97 -4.52 -9.43 -10.88
N THR A 98 -5.14 -9.33 -9.71
CA THR A 98 -6.57 -8.94 -9.58
C THR A 98 -6.79 -7.58 -8.94
N SER A 99 -5.72 -6.87 -8.63
CA SER A 99 -5.77 -5.64 -7.83
C SER A 99 -6.50 -5.83 -6.48
N PRO A 100 -6.15 -6.87 -5.68
CA PRO A 100 -6.96 -7.32 -4.56
C PRO A 100 -6.84 -6.39 -3.35
N SER A 101 -7.87 -6.39 -2.51
CA SER A 101 -7.88 -5.63 -1.24
C SER A 101 -6.99 -6.24 -0.17
N TYR A 102 -6.76 -7.56 -0.22
CA TYR A 102 -5.88 -8.28 0.70
C TYR A 102 -5.09 -9.33 -0.07
N PHE A 103 -3.88 -9.61 0.41
CA PHE A 103 -3.08 -10.71 -0.11
C PHE A 103 -2.42 -11.47 1.04
N LEU A 104 -2.22 -12.77 0.82
CA LEU A 104 -1.57 -13.67 1.75
C LEU A 104 -0.33 -14.24 1.09
N VAL A 105 0.79 -14.04 1.77
CA VAL A 105 2.09 -14.60 1.38
C VAL A 105 2.32 -15.87 2.19
N LYS A 106 2.75 -16.92 1.50
CA LYS A 106 3.11 -18.19 2.10
C LYS A 106 4.52 -18.61 1.73
N ASP A 107 5.29 -18.97 2.74
CA ASP A 107 6.58 -19.63 2.59
C ASP A 107 6.53 -21.06 3.16
N GLY A 108 6.80 -22.06 2.30
CA GLY A 108 6.84 -23.48 2.64
C GLY A 108 5.80 -24.34 1.91
N ASN A 109 6.07 -25.66 1.90
CA ASN A 109 5.21 -26.67 1.26
C ASN A 109 4.01 -27.06 2.13
N ALA A 110 3.00 -27.66 1.48
CA ALA A 110 1.72 -28.07 2.07
C ALA A 110 1.85 -28.66 3.49
N GLY A 111 1.30 -27.95 4.49
CA GLY A 111 1.20 -28.40 5.88
C GLY A 111 2.02 -27.60 6.88
N ASP A 112 3.23 -27.16 6.51
CA ASP A 112 4.20 -26.51 7.41
C ASP A 112 4.77 -25.25 6.75
N GLY A 113 3.92 -24.24 6.56
CA GLY A 113 4.30 -22.96 5.98
C GLY A 113 3.86 -21.79 6.83
N LYS A 114 4.67 -20.72 6.84
CA LYS A 114 4.28 -19.47 7.47
C LYS A 114 3.38 -18.71 6.52
N HIS A 115 2.18 -18.37 6.98
CA HIS A 115 1.20 -17.58 6.25
C HIS A 115 1.16 -16.20 6.87
N VAL A 116 1.25 -15.17 6.04
CA VAL A 116 1.26 -13.78 6.47
C VAL A 116 0.25 -13.03 5.61
N LEU A 117 -0.73 -12.41 6.26
CA LEU A 117 -1.80 -11.66 5.63
C LEU A 117 -1.52 -10.17 5.73
N PHE A 118 -1.67 -9.50 4.60
CA PHE A 118 -1.53 -8.06 4.48
C PHE A 118 -2.78 -7.47 3.83
N LYS A 119 -2.99 -6.20 4.12
CA LYS A 119 -4.02 -5.37 3.51
C LYS A 119 -3.35 -4.46 2.51
N ASN A 120 -3.83 -4.51 1.27
CA ASN A 120 -3.35 -3.71 0.17
C ASN A 120 -3.96 -2.31 0.24
N GLU A 121 -3.15 -1.26 0.41
CA GLU A 121 -3.68 0.09 0.70
C GLU A 121 -3.24 1.20 -0.26
N LEU A 122 -2.12 1.04 -0.98
CA LEU A 122 -1.53 2.14 -1.75
C LEU A 122 -1.54 1.89 -3.26
N ASN A 123 -0.99 0.76 -3.71
CA ASN A 123 -0.98 0.41 -5.12
C ASN A 123 -1.59 -0.98 -5.26
N MET A 124 -2.84 -1.05 -5.73
CA MET A 124 -3.54 -2.33 -5.75
C MET A 124 -2.87 -3.37 -6.66
N ASP A 125 -2.07 -2.92 -7.64
CA ASP A 125 -1.38 -3.78 -8.60
C ASP A 125 -0.08 -4.39 -8.05
N TRP A 126 0.37 -3.95 -6.87
CA TRP A 126 1.62 -4.39 -6.24
C TRP A 126 1.45 -4.60 -4.75
N GLY A 127 1.91 -5.74 -4.23
CA GLY A 127 2.03 -5.91 -2.79
C GLY A 127 3.46 -5.64 -2.33
N VAL A 128 3.63 -4.80 -1.32
CA VAL A 128 4.92 -4.32 -0.82
C VAL A 128 5.03 -4.58 0.68
N PHE A 129 6.04 -5.34 1.10
CA PHE A 129 6.29 -5.60 2.52
C PHE A 129 7.78 -5.77 2.82
N ASN A 130 8.14 -5.73 4.11
CA ASN A 130 9.50 -6.03 4.54
C ASN A 130 9.66 -7.55 4.74
N LEU A 131 10.48 -8.18 3.92
CA LEU A 131 10.69 -9.63 3.93
C LEU A 131 11.26 -10.10 5.28
N LEU A 132 12.24 -9.41 5.84
CA LEU A 132 12.95 -9.84 7.05
C LEU A 132 12.12 -9.70 8.34
N ASP A 133 11.06 -8.90 8.31
CA ASP A 133 10.15 -8.79 9.46
C ASP A 133 9.30 -10.07 9.64
N TYR A 134 9.15 -10.86 8.57
CA TYR A 134 8.27 -12.03 8.56
C TYR A 134 8.94 -13.32 8.09
N PHE A 135 10.01 -13.25 7.32
CA PHE A 135 10.70 -14.41 6.75
C PHE A 135 12.21 -14.30 7.00
N ASP A 136 12.94 -15.37 6.68
CA ASP A 136 14.38 -15.46 6.92
C ASP A 136 15.19 -14.75 5.80
N GLU A 137 16.42 -14.33 6.11
CA GLU A 137 17.39 -13.76 5.18
C GLU A 137 17.71 -14.69 4.00
N SER A 138 17.54 -16.01 4.17
CA SER A 138 17.71 -16.97 3.07
C SER A 138 16.84 -16.63 1.86
N LYS A 139 15.67 -16.02 2.09
CA LYS A 139 14.73 -15.65 1.01
C LYS A 139 15.18 -14.50 0.15
N LEU A 140 16.04 -13.61 0.66
CA LEU A 140 16.65 -12.57 -0.16
C LEU A 140 17.53 -13.13 -1.29
N ASN A 141 18.06 -14.34 -1.10
CA ASN A 141 18.86 -15.01 -2.13
C ASN A 141 18.02 -15.85 -3.09
N GLU A 142 16.90 -16.41 -2.61
CA GLU A 142 15.99 -17.23 -3.41
C GLU A 142 15.06 -16.40 -4.30
N LEU A 143 14.77 -15.16 -3.91
CA LEU A 143 13.89 -14.21 -4.62
C LEU A 143 12.50 -14.77 -5.00
N THR A 144 12.06 -15.79 -4.26
CA THR A 144 10.81 -16.50 -4.53
C THR A 144 10.11 -16.89 -3.23
N LEU A 145 8.78 -16.84 -3.26
CA LEU A 145 7.88 -17.30 -2.20
C LEU A 145 7.03 -18.43 -2.76
N SER A 146 6.67 -19.41 -1.91
CA SER A 146 6.01 -20.61 -2.41
C SER A 146 4.64 -20.31 -3.02
N HIS A 147 3.83 -19.48 -2.35
CA HIS A 147 2.51 -19.11 -2.86
C HIS A 147 2.12 -17.70 -2.45
N LEU A 148 1.34 -17.08 -3.32
CA LEU A 148 0.64 -15.83 -3.08
C LEU A 148 -0.85 -16.05 -3.34
N THR A 149 -1.69 -15.75 -2.36
CA THR A 149 -3.15 -15.84 -2.49
C THR A 149 -3.75 -14.44 -2.43
N GLU A 150 -4.61 -14.10 -3.39
CA GLU A 150 -5.26 -12.80 -3.52
C GLU A 150 -6.73 -12.88 -3.05
N PHE A 151 -7.19 -11.87 -2.34
CA PHE A 151 -8.57 -11.80 -1.84
C PHE A 151 -9.24 -10.46 -2.16
N GLU A 152 -10.45 -10.55 -2.69
CA GLU A 152 -11.40 -9.46 -2.74
C GLU A 152 -12.06 -9.26 -1.37
N GLY A 153 -12.17 -8.00 -0.98
CA GLY A 153 -12.89 -7.57 0.22
C GLY A 153 -13.67 -6.30 -0.04
N ASP A 154 -14.35 -5.80 0.99
CA ASP A 154 -14.98 -4.48 0.91
C ASP A 154 -13.92 -3.43 0.54
N SER A 155 -14.17 -2.70 -0.54
CA SER A 155 -13.25 -1.74 -1.13
C SER A 155 -12.81 -0.74 -0.06
N VAL A 156 -11.50 -0.64 0.17
CA VAL A 156 -10.97 0.29 1.16
C VAL A 156 -11.36 1.71 0.74
N LYS A 157 -12.07 2.44 1.61
CA LYS A 157 -12.21 3.89 1.45
C LYS A 157 -10.84 4.52 1.69
N VAL A 158 -10.06 4.68 0.63
CA VAL A 158 -8.88 5.55 0.65
C VAL A 158 -9.38 6.93 1.06
N PRO A 159 -8.92 7.51 2.18
CA PRO A 159 -9.26 8.88 2.52
C PRO A 159 -8.89 9.77 1.34
N GLU A 160 -9.87 10.51 0.82
CA GLU A 160 -9.65 11.44 -0.30
C GLU A 160 -8.42 12.30 0.02
N PRO A 161 -7.47 12.43 -0.92
CA PRO A 161 -6.26 13.19 -0.66
C PRO A 161 -6.64 14.61 -0.22
N GLY A 162 -6.03 15.09 0.87
CA GLY A 162 -6.28 16.45 1.38
C GLY A 162 -6.05 17.55 0.35
N SER A 163 -5.43 17.23 -0.79
CA SER A 163 -5.31 18.08 -1.97
C SER A 163 -6.67 18.55 -2.53
N LEU A 164 -7.75 17.76 -2.45
CA LEU A 164 -9.09 18.21 -2.87
C LEU A 164 -9.65 19.30 -1.94
N GLY A 165 -9.41 19.14 -0.63
CA GLY A 165 -9.74 20.16 0.36
C GLY A 165 -8.93 21.43 0.13
N LEU A 166 -7.62 21.30 -0.10
CA LEU A 166 -6.71 22.39 -0.43
C LEU A 166 -7.06 23.10 -1.74
N PHE A 167 -7.45 22.35 -2.76
CA PHE A 167 -7.89 22.89 -4.04
C PHE A 167 -9.17 23.72 -3.87
N SER A 168 -10.13 23.19 -3.11
CA SER A 168 -11.38 23.88 -2.77
C SER A 168 -11.11 25.17 -1.97
N LEU A 169 -10.23 25.10 -0.97
CA LEU A 169 -9.77 26.26 -0.20
C LEU A 169 -9.03 27.29 -1.07
N GLY A 170 -8.21 26.84 -2.01
CA GLY A 170 -7.51 27.69 -2.97
C GLY A 170 -8.49 28.48 -3.86
N ILE A 171 -9.52 27.81 -4.38
CA ILE A 171 -10.59 28.46 -5.16
C ILE A 171 -11.34 29.49 -4.31
N LEU A 172 -11.73 29.13 -3.09
CA LEU A 172 -12.43 30.04 -2.17
C LEU A 172 -11.58 31.27 -1.82
N GLY A 173 -10.28 31.08 -1.59
CA GLY A 173 -9.32 32.16 -1.38
C GLY A 173 -9.23 33.11 -2.57
N LEU A 174 -9.19 32.58 -3.79
CA LEU A 174 -9.13 33.38 -5.03
C LEU A 174 -10.41 34.22 -5.24
N ILE A 175 -11.58 33.63 -4.99
CA ILE A 175 -12.87 34.32 -5.08
C ILE A 175 -12.96 35.46 -4.04
N ALA A 176 -12.56 35.20 -2.80
CA ALA A 176 -12.56 36.19 -1.73
C ALA A 176 -11.59 37.35 -2.03
N ALA A 177 -10.40 37.05 -2.56
CA ALA A 177 -9.43 38.05 -2.98
C ALA A 177 -9.98 38.95 -4.10
N ARG A 178 -10.66 38.36 -5.10
CA ARG A 178 -11.25 39.11 -6.23
C ARG A 178 -12.37 40.05 -5.76
N LYS A 179 -13.23 39.62 -4.84
CA LYS A 179 -14.31 40.47 -4.29
C LYS A 179 -13.77 41.67 -3.51
N LYS A 180 -12.69 41.50 -2.75
CA LYS A 180 -12.03 42.59 -2.01
C LYS A 180 -11.39 43.64 -2.92
N LEU A 181 -10.96 43.24 -4.11
CA LEU A 181 -10.32 44.12 -5.09
C LEU A 181 -11.36 45.00 -5.82
N ILE A 182 -12.53 44.44 -6.15
CA ILE A 182 -13.65 45.17 -6.78
C ILE A 182 -14.32 46.15 -5.79
N HIS A 183 -14.39 45.81 -4.50
CA HIS A 183 -15.00 46.70 -3.49
C HIS A 183 -14.07 47.86 -3.06
N ARG A 184 -12.87 47.97 -3.64
CA ARG A 184 -11.87 49.00 -3.35
C ARG A 184 -11.61 49.95 -4.53
N THR A 185 -12.32 49.79 -5.64
CA THR A 185 -12.37 50.70 -6.79
C THR A 185 -13.69 51.45 -6.78
#